data_AF-A0A3N5IV58-F1
#
_entry.id   AF-A0A3N5IV58-F1
#
_cell.length_a   1.000
_cell.length_b   1.000
_cell.length_c   1.000
_cell.angle_alpha   90.00
_cell.angle_beta   90.00
_cell.angle_gamma   90.00
#
_symmetry.space_group_name_H-M   'P 1'
#
loop_
_entity.id
_entity.type
_entity.pdbx_description
1 polymer ?
#
loop_
_entity_poly.entity_id
_entity_poly.type
_entity_poly.pdbx_seq_one_letter_code
_entity_poly.pdbx_strand_id
1 'polypeptide(L)'
;MVPAPVQTELIQSLFSFLRVSLMILLIVTPIIALMELLRLYKLLDPLLNPLHRLFGWMRIRKESVVALFVGIIFGIAYGGGVLLEEKRSGALNRRDALLVGIFLSLSHALIEDTLIFVAIGANWAVVLVGRILFTLVIMLALRFFIPLDTPARN
;
A
#
# COMPACT_ATOMS: atom_id res chain seq x y z
N MET A 1 21.94 -11.22 40.70
CA MET A 1 21.07 -10.05 40.98
C MET A 1 21.25 -9.09 39.82
N VAL A 2 20.23 -8.95 38.96
CA VAL A 2 20.26 -8.03 37.80
C VAL A 2 20.17 -6.60 38.32
N PRO A 3 21.01 -5.66 37.86
CA PRO A 3 21.04 -4.29 38.37
C PRO A 3 19.68 -3.60 38.17
N ALA A 4 19.19 -2.94 39.24
CA ALA A 4 17.92 -2.19 39.29
C ALA A 4 17.57 -1.30 38.08
N PRO A 5 18.52 -0.59 37.41
CA PRO A 5 18.20 0.20 36.22
C PRO A 5 17.69 -0.61 35.02
N VAL A 6 18.06 -1.89 34.88
CA VAL A 6 17.66 -2.70 33.71
C VAL A 6 16.19 -3.14 33.81
N GLN A 7 15.66 -3.34 35.01
CA GLN A 7 14.25 -3.73 35.18
C GLN A 7 13.29 -2.59 34.83
N THR A 8 13.66 -1.34 35.15
CA THR A 8 12.85 -0.15 34.82
C THR A 8 12.84 0.15 33.31
N GLU A 9 13.99 0.01 32.64
CA GLU A 9 14.11 0.17 31.18
C GLU A 9 13.26 -0.86 30.42
N LEU A 10 13.23 -2.10 30.93
CA LEU A 10 12.43 -3.17 30.33
C LEU A 10 10.93 -2.89 30.44
N ILE A 11 10.47 -2.49 31.63
CA ILE A 11 9.05 -2.17 31.87
C ILE A 11 8.63 -0.96 31.01
N GLN A 12 9.46 0.07 30.92
CA GLN A 12 9.18 1.25 30.09
C GLN A 12 9.11 0.93 28.60
N SER A 13 10.00 0.06 28.12
CA SER A 13 9.99 -0.41 26.73
C SER A 13 8.72 -1.21 26.42
N LEU A 14 8.28 -2.08 27.34
CA LEU A 14 7.03 -2.84 27.20
C LEU A 14 5.80 -1.93 27.18
N PHE A 15 5.73 -0.95 28.09
CA PHE A 15 4.64 0.03 28.09
C PHE A 15 4.62 0.87 26.82
N SER A 16 5.78 1.28 26.33
CA SER A 16 5.90 2.05 25.08
C SER A 16 5.45 1.22 23.88
N PHE A 17 5.87 -0.05 23.82
CA PHE A 17 5.43 -0.98 22.78
C PHE A 17 3.91 -1.20 22.82
N LEU A 18 3.33 -1.46 23.99
CA LEU A 18 1.88 -1.62 24.15
C LEU A 18 1.13 -0.37 23.71
N ARG A 19 1.60 0.81 24.12
CA ARG A 19 0.99 2.09 23.78
C ARG A 19 0.98 2.30 22.26
N VAL A 20 2.12 2.12 21.60
CA VAL A 20 2.23 2.26 20.14
C VAL A 20 1.37 1.23 19.42
N SER A 21 1.38 -0.02 19.87
CA SER A 21 0.56 -1.10 19.28
C SER A 21 -0.94 -0.80 19.39
N LEU A 22 -1.40 -0.32 20.56
CA LEU A 22 -2.80 0.10 20.74
C LEU A 22 -3.14 1.29 19.84
N MET A 23 -2.22 2.26 19.72
CA MET A 23 -2.41 3.43 18.87
C MET A 23 -2.58 3.02 17.40
N ILE A 24 -1.71 2.13 16.93
CA ILE A 24 -1.80 1.54 15.58
C ILE A 24 -3.14 0.83 15.43
N LEU A 25 -3.54 -0.04 16.34
CA LEU A 25 -4.82 -0.76 16.26
C LEU A 25 -6.03 0.20 16.20
N LEU A 26 -6.04 1.23 17.06
CA LEU A 26 -7.12 2.22 17.15
C LEU A 26 -7.18 3.16 15.95
N ILE A 27 -6.08 3.38 15.24
CA ILE A 27 -6.05 4.22 14.04
C ILE A 27 -6.32 3.37 12.79
N VAL A 28 -5.63 2.24 12.66
CA VAL A 28 -5.69 1.36 11.48
C VAL A 28 -7.08 0.76 11.29
N THR A 29 -7.63 0.16 12.34
CA THR A 29 -8.89 -0.59 12.26
C THR A 29 -10.06 0.27 11.77
N PRO A 30 -10.31 1.48 12.32
CA PRO A 30 -11.38 2.32 11.80
C PRO A 30 -11.09 2.88 10.40
N ILE A 31 -9.82 3.12 10.03
CA ILE A 31 -9.49 3.53 8.65
C ILE A 31 -9.86 2.42 7.66
N ILE A 32 -9.47 1.17 7.94
CA ILE A 32 -9.83 0.02 7.09
C ILE A 32 -11.35 -0.16 7.05
N ALA A 33 -12.03 -0.10 8.20
CA ALA A 33 -13.49 -0.23 8.26
C ALA A 33 -14.22 0.90 7.50
N LEU A 34 -13.76 2.14 7.64
CA LEU A 34 -14.32 3.29 6.93
C LEU A 34 -14.09 3.18 5.42
N MET A 35 -12.91 2.73 5.00
CA MET A 35 -12.60 2.49 3.60
C MET A 35 -13.50 1.40 3.00
N GLU A 36 -13.72 0.30 3.73
CA GLU A 36 -14.66 -0.75 3.32
C GLU A 36 -16.09 -0.21 3.18
N LEU A 37 -16.50 0.67 4.10
CA LEU A 37 -17.79 1.34 4.05
C LEU A 37 -17.90 2.26 2.82
N LEU A 38 -16.91 3.12 2.59
CA LEU A 38 -16.83 3.99 1.41
C LEU A 38 -16.89 3.20 0.10
N ARG A 39 -16.32 1.99 0.09
CA ARG A 39 -16.33 1.08 -1.06
C ARG A 39 -17.72 0.49 -1.26
N LEU A 40 -18.39 0.06 -0.20
CA LEU A 40 -19.76 -0.47 -0.24
C LEU A 40 -20.74 0.56 -0.85
N TYR A 41 -20.56 1.84 -0.51
CA TYR A 41 -21.36 2.94 -1.04
C TYR A 41 -20.88 3.49 -2.40
N LYS A 42 -19.86 2.87 -3.02
CA LYS A 42 -19.29 3.30 -4.31
C LYS A 42 -18.79 4.75 -4.34
N LEU A 43 -18.52 5.34 -3.18
CA LEU A 43 -18.02 6.71 -3.05
C LEU A 43 -16.58 6.85 -3.56
N LEU A 44 -15.86 5.72 -3.64
CA LEU A 44 -14.50 5.65 -4.19
C LEU A 44 -14.45 5.59 -5.72
N ASP A 45 -15.54 5.20 -6.40
CA ASP A 45 -15.57 5.06 -7.88
C ASP A 45 -15.08 6.29 -8.67
N PRO A 46 -15.44 7.54 -8.33
CA PRO A 46 -14.91 8.71 -9.03
C PRO A 46 -13.40 8.91 -8.85
N LEU A 47 -12.83 8.43 -7.74
CA LEU A 47 -11.39 8.49 -7.45
C LEU A 47 -10.64 7.31 -8.10
N LEU A 48 -11.26 6.14 -8.13
CA LEU A 48 -10.69 4.92 -8.69
C LEU A 48 -10.74 4.87 -10.21
N ASN A 49 -11.75 5.47 -10.86
CA ASN A 49 -11.87 5.49 -12.33
C ASN A 49 -10.69 6.16 -13.06
N PRO A 50 -10.20 7.36 -12.67
CA PRO A 50 -9.02 7.96 -13.29
C PRO A 50 -7.76 7.14 -12.99
N LEU A 51 -7.65 6.57 -11.79
CA LEU A 51 -6.54 5.69 -11.42
C LEU A 51 -6.56 4.40 -12.26
N HIS A 52 -7.73 3.78 -12.45
CA HIS A 52 -7.92 2.59 -13.30
C HIS A 52 -7.58 2.89 -14.75
N ARG A 53 -7.92 4.09 -15.26
CA ARG A 53 -7.49 4.53 -16.59
C ARG A 53 -5.96 4.69 -16.66
N LEU A 54 -5.35 5.30 -15.64
CA LEU A 54 -3.90 5.50 -15.55
C LEU A 54 -3.14 4.17 -15.46
N PHE A 55 -3.70 3.16 -14.79
CA PHE A 55 -3.16 1.80 -14.72
C PHE A 55 -3.77 0.86 -15.77
N GLY A 56 -4.58 1.37 -16.69
CA GLY A 56 -5.32 0.58 -17.68
C GLY A 56 -4.38 -0.14 -18.66
N TRP A 57 -3.19 0.41 -18.87
CA TRP A 57 -2.12 -0.22 -19.65
C TRP A 57 -1.61 -1.54 -19.02
N MET A 58 -1.78 -1.73 -17.72
CA MET A 58 -1.45 -2.99 -17.03
C MET A 58 -2.54 -4.06 -17.18
N ARG A 59 -3.73 -3.69 -17.69
CA ARG A 59 -4.90 -4.59 -17.84
C ARG A 59 -5.30 -5.30 -16.55
N ILE A 60 -5.27 -4.58 -15.43
CA ILE A 60 -5.67 -5.08 -14.10
C ILE A 60 -7.16 -4.86 -13.82
N ARG A 61 -7.73 -5.69 -12.95
CA ARG A 61 -9.14 -5.59 -12.55
C ARG A 61 -9.40 -4.37 -11.65
N LYS A 62 -10.65 -3.91 -11.57
CA LYS A 62 -11.00 -2.70 -10.78
C LYS A 62 -10.69 -2.86 -9.30
N GLU A 63 -10.84 -4.07 -8.79
CA GLU A 63 -10.58 -4.44 -7.40
C GLU A 63 -9.09 -4.27 -7.05
N SER A 64 -8.21 -4.41 -8.05
CA SER A 64 -6.75 -4.21 -7.91
C SER A 64 -6.41 -2.75 -7.68
N VAL A 65 -7.23 -1.84 -8.19
CA VAL A 65 -7.02 -0.38 -8.07
C VAL A 65 -7.32 0.11 -6.68
N VAL A 66 -8.21 -0.56 -5.93
CA VAL A 66 -8.48 -0.24 -4.53
C VAL A 66 -7.21 -0.45 -3.71
N ALA A 67 -6.58 -1.61 -3.82
CA ALA A 67 -5.32 -1.91 -3.13
C ALA A 67 -4.18 -0.95 -3.53
N LEU A 68 -4.08 -0.60 -4.82
CA LEU A 68 -3.12 0.40 -5.29
C LEU A 68 -3.36 1.77 -4.67
N PHE A 69 -4.62 2.24 -4.69
CA PHE A 69 -4.99 3.54 -4.15
C PHE A 69 -4.66 3.63 -2.66
N VAL A 70 -5.08 2.63 -1.89
CA VAL A 70 -4.84 2.55 -0.45
C VAL A 70 -3.35 2.51 -0.16
N GLY A 71 -2.58 1.71 -0.91
CA GLY A 71 -1.15 1.59 -0.68
C GLY A 71 -0.35 2.83 -1.08
N ILE A 72 -0.78 3.60 -2.08
CA ILE A 72 -0.15 4.88 -2.44
C ILE A 72 -0.34 5.93 -1.35
N ILE A 73 -1.52 5.98 -0.73
CA ILE A 73 -1.87 6.99 0.27
C ILE A 73 -1.41 6.60 1.68
N PHE A 74 -1.74 5.38 2.11
CA PHE A 74 -1.56 4.91 3.48
C PHE A 74 -0.38 3.94 3.66
N GLY A 75 0.25 3.51 2.56
CA GLY A 75 1.43 2.65 2.62
C GLY A 75 1.16 1.16 2.48
N ILE A 76 2.26 0.39 2.45
CA ILE A 76 2.24 -1.03 2.06
C ILE A 76 1.52 -1.95 3.04
N ALA A 77 1.54 -1.64 4.34
CA ALA A 77 0.85 -2.46 5.34
C ALA A 77 -0.67 -2.49 5.07
N TYR A 78 -1.25 -1.32 4.77
CA TYR A 78 -2.68 -1.18 4.47
C TYR A 78 -3.01 -1.66 3.06
N GLY A 79 -2.26 -1.19 2.05
CA GLY A 79 -2.47 -1.60 0.66
C GLY A 79 -2.30 -3.11 0.46
N GLY A 80 -1.32 -3.71 1.15
CA GLY A 80 -1.08 -5.15 1.16
C GLY A 80 -2.16 -5.94 1.91
N GLY A 81 -2.71 -5.38 3.01
CA GLY A 81 -3.86 -5.97 3.70
C GLY A 81 -5.10 -6.04 2.80
N VAL A 82 -5.42 -4.94 2.13
CA VAL A 82 -6.53 -4.89 1.14
C VAL A 82 -6.25 -5.84 -0.02
N LEU A 83 -5.01 -5.85 -0.54
CA LEU A 83 -4.63 -6.77 -1.62
C LEU A 83 -4.83 -8.24 -1.25
N LEU A 84 -4.47 -8.61 -0.02
CA LEU A 84 -4.63 -9.96 0.50
C LEU A 84 -6.10 -10.34 0.63
N GLU A 85 -6.93 -9.42 1.12
CA GLU A 85 -8.37 -9.64 1.26
C GLU A 85 -9.04 -9.85 -0.10
N GLU A 86 -8.74 -9.00 -1.09
CA GLU A 86 -9.23 -9.16 -2.46
C GLU A 86 -8.75 -10.48 -3.11
N LYS A 87 -7.53 -10.92 -2.78
CA LYS A 87 -7.02 -12.19 -3.27
C LYS A 87 -7.76 -13.37 -2.64
N ARG A 88 -8.14 -13.27 -1.37
CA ARG A 88 -8.88 -14.29 -0.60
C ARG A 88 -10.35 -14.36 -1.00
N SER A 89 -11.00 -13.23 -1.24
CA SER A 89 -12.40 -13.15 -1.70
C SER A 89 -12.61 -13.70 -3.13
N GLY A 90 -11.53 -14.00 -3.85
CA GLY A 90 -11.57 -14.42 -5.25
C GLY A 90 -11.64 -13.26 -6.25
N ALA A 91 -11.78 -12.04 -5.75
CA ALA A 91 -11.86 -10.81 -6.54
C ALA A 91 -10.56 -10.48 -7.29
N LEU A 92 -9.38 -10.98 -6.86
CA LEU A 92 -8.09 -10.83 -7.56
C LEU A 92 -7.44 -12.12 -8.08
N ASN A 93 -6.93 -12.05 -9.31
CA ASN A 93 -6.20 -13.13 -9.97
C ASN A 93 -4.76 -13.11 -9.48
N ARG A 94 -4.05 -14.25 -9.57
CA ARG A 94 -2.64 -14.32 -9.13
C ARG A 94 -1.75 -13.30 -9.85
N ARG A 95 -1.99 -13.09 -11.15
CA ARG A 95 -1.30 -12.08 -11.95
C ARG A 95 -1.52 -10.67 -11.42
N ASP A 96 -2.78 -10.29 -11.21
CA ASP A 96 -3.11 -8.94 -10.74
C ASP A 96 -2.53 -8.70 -9.36
N ALA A 97 -2.59 -9.72 -8.49
CA ALA A 97 -2.03 -9.63 -7.15
C ALA A 97 -0.50 -9.46 -7.18
N LEU A 98 0.19 -10.14 -8.11
CA LEU A 98 1.61 -9.97 -8.31
C LEU A 98 1.96 -8.56 -8.81
N LEU A 99 1.25 -8.08 -9.84
CA LEU A 99 1.51 -6.75 -10.42
C LEU A 99 1.25 -5.63 -9.40
N VAL A 100 0.15 -5.71 -8.65
CA VAL A 100 -0.14 -4.75 -7.58
C VAL A 100 0.89 -4.87 -6.46
N GLY A 101 1.25 -6.09 -6.05
CA GLY A 101 2.24 -6.31 -5.00
C GLY A 101 3.60 -5.70 -5.34
N ILE A 102 4.07 -5.89 -6.58
CA ILE A 102 5.33 -5.30 -7.06
C ILE A 102 5.23 -3.78 -7.12
N PHE A 103 4.13 -3.23 -7.64
CA PHE A 103 3.92 -1.78 -7.65
C PHE A 103 3.97 -1.21 -6.23
N LEU A 104 3.24 -1.80 -5.29
CA LEU A 104 3.20 -1.36 -3.90
C LEU A 104 4.58 -1.47 -3.24
N SER A 105 5.36 -2.50 -3.56
CA SER A 105 6.75 -2.59 -3.07
C SER A 105 7.62 -1.41 -3.50
N LEU A 106 7.34 -0.81 -4.66
CA LEU A 106 8.16 0.25 -5.25
C LEU A 106 7.64 1.67 -4.93
N SER A 107 6.32 1.84 -4.91
CA SER A 107 5.64 3.14 -4.82
C SER A 107 4.47 3.13 -3.82
N HIS A 108 4.71 2.62 -2.61
CA HIS A 108 3.80 2.85 -1.49
C HIS A 108 4.08 4.18 -0.80
N ALA A 109 3.08 4.65 -0.04
CA ALA A 109 3.18 5.82 0.85
C ALA A 109 3.82 7.05 0.17
N LEU A 110 3.48 7.32 -1.10
CA LEU A 110 4.17 8.34 -1.90
C LEU A 110 4.13 9.73 -1.28
N ILE A 111 3.06 10.05 -0.54
CA ILE A 111 2.92 11.32 0.17
C ILE A 111 3.78 11.30 1.44
N GLU A 112 3.57 10.32 2.32
CA GLU A 112 4.25 10.20 3.62
C GLU A 112 5.78 10.07 3.46
N ASP A 113 6.26 9.14 2.65
CA ASP A 113 7.69 8.92 2.42
C ASP A 113 8.35 10.20 1.86
N THR A 114 7.71 10.84 0.88
CA THR A 114 8.24 12.09 0.31
C THR A 114 8.29 13.18 1.38
N LEU A 115 7.27 13.30 2.23
CA LEU A 115 7.24 14.30 3.29
C LEU A 115 8.34 14.07 4.33
N ILE A 116 8.62 12.80 4.68
CA ILE A 116 9.73 12.42 5.57
C ILE A 116 11.06 12.82 4.95
N PHE A 117 11.31 12.52 3.67
CA PHE A 117 12.56 12.89 3.00
C PHE A 117 12.71 14.42 2.89
N VAL A 118 11.62 15.13 2.61
CA VAL A 118 11.61 16.60 2.58
C VAL A 118 11.92 17.19 3.95
N ALA A 119 11.41 16.60 5.03
CA ALA A 119 11.72 17.04 6.40
C ALA A 119 13.22 16.93 6.74
N ILE A 120 13.93 16.00 6.09
CA ILE A 120 15.39 15.81 6.24
C ILE A 120 16.18 16.68 5.24
N GLY A 121 15.49 17.51 4.44
CA GLY A 121 16.09 18.47 3.51
C GLY A 121 16.20 17.99 2.06
N ALA A 122 15.59 16.86 1.70
CA ALA A 122 15.59 16.38 0.32
C ALA A 122 14.62 17.17 -0.58
N ASN A 123 14.93 17.24 -1.87
CA ASN A 123 14.04 17.85 -2.85
C ASN A 123 12.84 16.93 -3.15
N TRP A 124 11.63 17.40 -2.84
CA TRP A 124 10.38 16.66 -3.03
C TRP A 124 10.19 16.14 -4.46
N ALA A 125 10.55 16.94 -5.47
CA ALA A 125 10.32 16.60 -6.87
C ALA A 125 11.25 15.45 -7.29
N VAL A 126 12.51 15.48 -6.84
CA VAL A 126 13.47 14.41 -7.15
C VAL A 126 13.04 13.09 -6.53
N VAL A 127 12.60 13.12 -5.26
CA VAL A 127 12.15 11.92 -4.54
C VAL A 127 10.89 11.34 -5.18
N LEU A 128 9.86 12.18 -5.37
CA LEU A 128 8.57 11.73 -5.87
C LEU A 128 8.64 11.32 -7.35
N VAL A 129 9.15 12.20 -8.22
CA VAL A 129 9.22 11.93 -9.66
C VAL A 129 10.22 10.80 -9.94
N GLY A 130 11.34 10.76 -9.23
CA GLY A 130 12.31 9.67 -9.33
C GLY A 130 11.70 8.32 -9.00
N ARG A 131 10.96 8.20 -7.88
CA ARG A 131 10.25 6.96 -7.51
C ARG A 131 9.19 6.56 -8.53
N ILE A 132 8.39 7.51 -9.00
CA ILE A 132 7.34 7.24 -9.99
C ILE A 132 7.95 6.75 -11.30
N LEU A 133 8.99 7.42 -11.80
CA LEU A 133 9.69 7.02 -13.02
C LEU A 133 10.34 5.64 -12.88
N PHE A 134 11.05 5.41 -11.78
CA PHE A 134 11.68 4.12 -11.51
C PHE A 134 10.64 2.98 -11.47
N THR A 135 9.52 3.21 -10.79
CA THR A 135 8.42 2.24 -10.72
C THR A 135 7.82 2.00 -12.09
N LEU A 136 7.57 3.06 -12.86
CA LEU A 136 7.02 2.94 -14.21
C LEU A 136 7.93 2.12 -15.13
N VAL A 137 9.25 2.35 -15.07
CA VAL A 137 10.25 1.60 -15.84
C VAL A 137 10.23 0.12 -15.48
N ILE A 138 10.24 -0.22 -14.18
CA ILE A 138 10.18 -1.63 -13.76
C ILE A 138 8.86 -2.28 -14.17
N MET A 139 7.74 -1.60 -13.98
CA MET A 139 6.43 -2.13 -14.35
C MET A 139 6.31 -2.35 -15.87
N LEU A 140 6.92 -1.46 -16.67
CA LEU A 140 7.00 -1.61 -18.12
C LEU A 140 7.95 -2.75 -18.51
N ALA A 141 9.09 -2.91 -17.86
CA ALA A 141 10.00 -4.04 -18.10
C ALA A 141 9.32 -5.39 -17.77
N LEU A 142 8.57 -5.45 -16.65
CA LEU A 142 7.82 -6.64 -16.25
C LEU A 142 6.79 -7.07 -17.30
N ARG A 143 6.19 -6.11 -17.99
CA ARG A 143 5.27 -6.36 -19.10
C ARG A 143 5.88 -7.25 -20.19
N PHE A 144 7.18 -7.12 -20.45
CA PHE A 144 7.89 -7.90 -21.47
C PHE A 144 8.32 -9.27 -20.96
N PHE A 145 8.67 -9.37 -19.67
CA PHE A 145 9.15 -10.61 -19.07
C PHE A 145 8.04 -11.57 -18.62
N ILE A 146 6.88 -11.04 -18.24
CA ILE A 146 5.75 -11.83 -17.79
C ILE A 146 4.77 -11.94 -18.98
N PRO A 147 4.59 -13.12 -19.60
CA PRO A 147 3.56 -13.29 -20.62
C PRO A 147 2.21 -12.93 -20.00
N LEU A 148 1.62 -11.84 -20.49
CA LEU A 148 0.36 -11.26 -20.02
C LEU A 148 -0.85 -12.04 -20.56
N ASP A 149 -0.63 -13.31 -20.90
CA ASP A 149 -1.41 -14.06 -21.88
C ASP A 149 -2.33 -15.09 -21.22
N THR A 150 -2.43 -15.09 -19.89
CA THR A 150 -3.48 -15.85 -19.22
C THR A 150 -4.73 -14.96 -19.18
N PRO A 151 -5.75 -15.24 -20.00
CA PRO A 151 -6.98 -14.45 -20.01
C PRO A 151 -7.61 -14.49 -18.61
N ALA A 152 -8.23 -13.37 -18.22
CA ALA A 152 -9.08 -13.32 -17.05
C ALA A 152 -10.13 -14.43 -17.20
N ARG A 153 -9.94 -15.54 -16.48
CA ARG A 153 -10.93 -16.60 -16.45
C ARG A 153 -12.12 -16.05 -15.68
N ASN A 154 -13.22 -15.88 -16.40
CA ASN A 154 -14.54 -15.48 -15.94
C ASN A 154 -14.94 -16.21 -14.65
#